data_AF-A0A2S3QDD3-F1
#
_entry.id   AF-A0A2S3QDD3-F1
#
_cell.length_a   1.000
_cell.length_b   1.000
_cell.length_c   1.000
_cell.angle_alpha   90.00
_cell.angle_beta   90.00
_cell.angle_gamma   90.00
#
_symmetry.space_group_name_H-M   'P 1'
#
loop_
_entity.id
_entity.type
_entity.pdbx_description
1 polymer ?
#
loop_
_entity_poly.entity_id
_entity_poly.type
_entity_poly.pdbx_seq_one_letter_code
_entity_poly.pdbx_strand_id
1 'polypeptide(L)'
;MHSFVHNSHFMKRFVPTAVDDSPWNLFYCNMHSSFMEQRGDVVKAYTHVLGGVSAALIVMRLPVPHPVTWMAASVVGSLLPDWDLPQSVVGRLIPWPAVSASRGRGRPPRLGRAFWPHPIWHRHQAHSVLGVAVVSILASLLLAMVATILPHARIAWPWVTWGLFCGGLSHLALDGFNDERQWWLWPLTKHGFRWPLHAGVRYIDHLTAGLLLFAIFILAAPMAHQWGIHGPWSR
;
A
#
# COMPACT_ATOMS: atom_id res chain seq x y z
N MET A 1 75.02 -6.09 16.04
CA MET A 1 74.02 -5.11 15.59
C MET A 1 72.83 -5.86 15.02
N HIS A 2 71.66 -5.64 15.66
CA HIS A 2 70.29 -6.04 15.30
C HIS A 2 69.93 -7.52 15.08
N SER A 3 69.47 -8.10 16.18
CA SER A 3 68.48 -9.17 16.31
C SER A 3 67.13 -8.81 15.67
N PHE A 4 66.55 -9.72 14.88
CA PHE A 4 65.14 -9.68 14.47
C PHE A 4 64.38 -10.81 15.18
N VAL A 5 63.57 -10.42 16.16
CA VAL A 5 62.54 -11.23 16.81
C VAL A 5 61.25 -10.99 16.04
N HIS A 6 60.59 -12.05 15.55
CA HIS A 6 59.22 -11.97 15.04
C HIS A 6 58.31 -12.90 15.83
N ASN A 7 57.77 -12.32 16.90
CA ASN A 7 56.49 -12.68 17.51
C ASN A 7 55.50 -11.68 16.86
N SER A 8 54.33 -12.03 16.35
CA SER A 8 53.28 -12.79 17.02
C SER A 8 51.97 -12.71 16.21
N HIS A 9 51.04 -13.58 16.59
CA HIS A 9 49.59 -13.32 16.65
C HIS A 9 48.72 -13.36 15.37
N PHE A 10 47.95 -14.45 15.30
CA PHE A 10 46.48 -14.42 15.45
C PHE A 10 45.63 -14.13 14.20
N MET A 11 45.65 -15.05 13.22
CA MET A 11 44.46 -15.27 12.39
C MET A 11 43.44 -16.13 13.16
N LYS A 12 42.64 -15.48 14.02
CA LYS A 12 41.33 -16.04 14.38
C LYS A 12 40.46 -15.98 13.13
N ARG A 13 40.21 -17.15 12.52
CA ARG A 13 39.05 -17.36 11.64
C ARG A 13 37.81 -16.86 12.38
N PHE A 14 37.12 -15.88 11.82
CA PHE A 14 35.73 -15.61 12.13
C PHE A 14 34.92 -16.83 11.66
N VAL A 15 34.81 -17.82 12.54
CA VAL A 15 33.69 -18.76 12.50
C VAL A 15 32.50 -17.96 13.03
N PRO A 16 31.43 -17.75 12.25
CA PRO A 16 30.21 -17.20 12.81
C PRO A 16 29.75 -18.16 13.90
N THR A 17 29.85 -17.73 15.14
CA THR A 17 29.30 -18.45 16.29
C THR A 17 27.80 -18.56 16.09
N ALA A 18 27.32 -19.82 16.10
CA ALA A 18 25.94 -20.27 16.30
C ALA A 18 24.87 -19.17 16.11
N VAL A 19 24.24 -19.17 14.94
CA VAL A 19 22.91 -18.58 14.78
C VAL A 19 22.01 -19.31 15.77
N ASP A 20 21.53 -18.58 16.77
CA ASP A 20 20.49 -19.05 17.67
C ASP A 20 19.27 -19.44 16.81
N ASP A 21 18.93 -20.72 16.76
CA ASP A 21 17.81 -21.29 16.00
C ASP A 21 16.43 -20.92 16.59
N SER A 22 16.37 -19.83 17.37
CA SER A 22 15.10 -19.29 17.80
C SER A 22 14.22 -19.01 16.57
N PRO A 23 12.93 -19.37 16.60
CA PRO A 23 12.03 -19.20 15.46
C PRO A 23 11.94 -17.74 14.97
N TRP A 24 12.40 -16.80 15.79
CA TRP A 24 12.54 -15.40 15.47
C TRP A 24 13.71 -15.11 14.51
N ASN A 25 14.87 -15.76 14.64
CA ASN A 25 16.03 -15.52 13.77
C ASN A 25 15.81 -16.07 12.35
N LEU A 26 15.12 -17.21 12.22
CA LEU A 26 14.67 -17.74 10.93
C LEU A 26 13.62 -16.81 10.27
N PHE A 27 12.76 -16.18 11.08
CA PHE A 27 11.81 -15.17 10.60
C PHE A 27 12.53 -13.91 10.09
N TYR A 28 13.56 -13.43 10.80
CA TYR A 28 14.36 -12.26 10.41
C TYR A 28 15.24 -12.52 9.16
N CYS A 29 15.87 -13.70 9.04
CA CYS A 29 16.69 -14.05 7.87
C CYS A 29 15.83 -14.19 6.60
N ASN A 30 14.65 -14.82 6.68
CA ASN A 30 13.72 -14.91 5.57
C ASN A 30 13.08 -13.55 5.21
N MET A 31 13.02 -12.60 6.15
CA MET A 31 12.57 -11.23 5.90
C MET A 31 13.63 -10.36 5.24
N HIS A 32 14.91 -10.60 5.52
CA HIS A 32 15.97 -9.77 4.95
C HIS A 32 16.22 -10.10 3.46
N SER A 33 16.02 -11.35 3.06
CA SER A 33 16.05 -11.78 1.66
C SER A 33 14.87 -11.24 0.85
N SER A 34 13.64 -11.29 1.38
CA SER A 34 12.46 -10.73 0.70
C SER A 34 12.55 -9.21 0.48
N PHE A 35 13.20 -8.47 1.38
CA PHE A 35 13.39 -7.02 1.24
C PHE A 35 14.36 -6.63 0.12
N MET A 36 15.32 -7.48 -0.23
CA MET A 36 16.25 -7.21 -1.34
C MET A 36 15.62 -7.52 -2.71
N GLU A 37 14.61 -8.39 -2.75
CA GLU A 37 13.88 -8.81 -3.96
C GLU A 37 12.68 -7.89 -4.30
N GLN A 38 12.14 -7.17 -3.29
CA GLN A 38 10.98 -6.25 -3.38
C GLN A 38 11.03 -5.11 -4.42
N ARG A 39 12.11 -4.92 -5.18
CA ARG A 39 12.19 -3.86 -6.21
C ARG A 39 11.32 -4.14 -7.44
N GLY A 40 10.87 -5.38 -7.65
CA GLY A 40 9.99 -5.79 -8.75
C GLY A 40 8.55 -6.10 -8.35
N ASP A 41 8.23 -6.14 -7.05
CA ASP A 41 7.10 -6.91 -6.52
C ASP A 41 6.00 -6.04 -5.89
N VAL A 42 5.91 -4.76 -6.25
CA VAL A 42 4.81 -3.88 -5.80
C VAL A 42 3.97 -3.46 -6.99
N VAL A 43 2.65 -3.70 -6.90
CA VAL A 43 1.68 -3.28 -7.90
C VAL A 43 1.81 -1.78 -8.13
N LYS A 44 1.77 -1.34 -9.39
CA LYS A 44 2.11 0.04 -9.71
C LYS A 44 0.97 0.98 -9.30
N ALA A 45 1.34 2.22 -8.96
CA ALA A 45 0.38 3.25 -8.54
C ALA A 45 -0.77 3.46 -9.54
N TYR A 46 -0.52 3.36 -10.86
CA TYR A 46 -1.58 3.49 -11.85
C TYR A 46 -2.60 2.35 -11.76
N THR A 47 -2.17 1.11 -11.49
CA THR A 47 -3.06 -0.04 -11.33
C THR A 47 -3.95 0.14 -10.11
N HIS A 48 -3.40 0.67 -9.01
CA HIS A 48 -4.20 1.04 -7.84
C HIS A 48 -5.19 2.17 -8.14
N VAL A 49 -4.78 3.21 -8.87
CA VAL A 49 -5.70 4.27 -9.31
C VAL A 49 -6.86 3.70 -10.15
N LEU A 50 -6.57 2.81 -11.10
CA LEU A 50 -7.60 2.11 -11.86
C LEU A 50 -8.50 1.26 -10.96
N GLY A 51 -7.94 0.62 -9.93
CA GLY A 51 -8.70 -0.06 -8.88
C GLY A 51 -9.65 0.88 -8.14
N GLY A 52 -9.16 2.05 -7.72
CA GLY A 52 -9.94 3.08 -7.05
C GLY A 52 -11.08 3.63 -7.93
N VAL A 53 -10.81 3.88 -9.22
CA VAL A 53 -11.85 4.28 -10.19
C VAL A 53 -12.89 3.16 -10.34
N SER A 54 -12.45 1.91 -10.52
CA SER A 54 -13.34 0.76 -10.68
C SER A 54 -14.25 0.58 -9.45
N ALA A 55 -13.68 0.65 -8.24
CA ALA A 55 -14.43 0.55 -6.99
C ALA A 55 -15.47 1.66 -6.86
N ALA A 56 -15.12 2.90 -7.22
CA ALA A 56 -16.06 4.01 -7.22
C ALA A 56 -17.22 3.78 -8.21
N LEU A 57 -16.92 3.34 -9.43
CA LEU A 57 -17.93 3.08 -10.46
C LEU A 57 -18.88 1.93 -10.08
N ILE A 58 -18.38 0.91 -9.39
CA ILE A 58 -19.22 -0.17 -8.84
C ILE A 58 -20.18 0.39 -7.80
N VAL A 59 -19.68 1.18 -6.85
CA VAL A 59 -20.53 1.79 -5.80
C VAL A 59 -21.55 2.76 -6.39
N MET A 60 -21.18 3.51 -7.44
CA MET A 60 -22.09 4.43 -8.15
C MET A 60 -23.20 3.75 -8.94
N ARG A 61 -23.23 2.40 -8.99
CA ARG A 61 -24.42 1.67 -9.45
C ARG A 61 -25.58 1.76 -8.46
N LEU A 62 -25.29 2.14 -7.23
CA LEU A 62 -26.27 2.49 -6.21
C LEU A 62 -26.54 4.00 -6.26
N PRO A 63 -27.72 4.47 -5.81
CA PRO A 63 -28.02 5.89 -5.70
C PRO A 63 -27.16 6.53 -4.60
N VAL A 64 -25.94 6.94 -4.97
CA VAL A 64 -24.99 7.60 -4.08
C VAL A 64 -25.02 9.12 -4.29
N PRO A 65 -25.11 9.91 -3.21
CA PRO A 65 -24.96 11.36 -3.31
C PRO A 65 -23.48 11.71 -3.52
N HIS A 66 -23.21 12.85 -4.16
CA HIS A 66 -21.85 13.37 -4.42
C HIS A 66 -20.92 12.40 -5.18
N PRO A 67 -21.29 11.94 -6.40
CA PRO A 67 -20.49 10.96 -7.15
C PRO A 67 -19.05 11.45 -7.43
N VAL A 68 -18.85 12.73 -7.71
CA VAL A 68 -17.49 13.28 -7.93
C VAL A 68 -16.62 13.16 -6.68
N THR A 69 -17.18 13.46 -5.51
CA THR A 69 -16.49 13.31 -4.22
C THR A 69 -16.12 11.86 -3.96
N TRP A 70 -17.03 10.93 -4.24
CA TRP A 70 -16.78 9.49 -4.14
C TRP A 70 -15.64 9.03 -5.06
N MET A 71 -15.67 9.43 -6.34
CA MET A 71 -14.62 9.08 -7.30
C MET A 71 -13.25 9.58 -6.82
N ALA A 72 -13.17 10.88 -6.50
CA ALA A 72 -11.92 11.51 -6.08
C ALA A 72 -11.38 10.87 -4.80
N ALA A 73 -12.24 10.68 -3.79
CA ALA A 73 -11.86 10.04 -2.55
C ALA A 73 -11.46 8.57 -2.76
N SER A 74 -12.11 7.81 -3.63
CA SER A 74 -11.72 6.43 -3.94
C SER A 74 -10.37 6.34 -4.65
N VAL A 75 -10.09 7.25 -5.58
CA VAL A 75 -8.78 7.33 -6.23
C VAL A 75 -7.68 7.63 -5.20
N VAL A 76 -7.87 8.65 -4.36
CA VAL A 76 -6.91 8.97 -3.28
C VAL A 76 -6.77 7.78 -2.31
N GLY A 77 -7.90 7.18 -1.92
CA GLY A 77 -7.97 6.03 -1.03
C GLY A 77 -7.18 4.83 -1.51
N SER A 78 -7.21 4.56 -2.82
CA SER A 78 -6.44 3.46 -3.43
C SER A 78 -4.93 3.61 -3.34
N LEU A 79 -4.44 4.81 -3.03
CA LEU A 79 -3.02 5.08 -2.82
C LEU A 79 -2.62 5.15 -1.35
N LEU A 80 -3.60 5.22 -0.43
CA LEU A 80 -3.34 5.39 0.99
C LEU A 80 -2.61 4.21 1.63
N PRO A 81 -2.91 2.93 1.35
CA PRO A 81 -2.28 1.82 2.06
C PRO A 81 -0.75 1.77 1.97
N ASP A 82 -0.15 2.29 0.91
CA ASP A 82 1.31 2.33 0.76
C ASP A 82 1.98 3.52 1.49
N TRP A 83 1.30 4.18 2.42
CA TRP A 83 1.87 5.31 3.17
C TRP A 83 3.14 4.97 3.96
N ASP A 84 3.33 3.68 4.26
CA ASP A 84 4.48 3.10 4.96
C ASP A 84 5.65 2.72 4.02
N LEU A 85 5.44 2.73 2.70
CA LEU A 85 6.46 2.49 1.68
C LEU A 85 7.15 3.80 1.27
N PRO A 86 8.45 4.00 1.57
CA PRO A 86 9.14 5.26 1.27
C PRO A 86 9.18 5.64 -0.22
N GLN A 87 9.02 4.65 -1.10
CA GLN A 87 9.04 4.81 -2.55
C GLN A 87 7.64 5.03 -3.15
N SER A 88 6.55 4.83 -2.41
CA SER A 88 5.19 5.02 -2.94
C SER A 88 4.86 6.50 -3.14
N VAL A 89 3.72 6.79 -3.80
CA VAL A 89 3.27 8.17 -4.00
C VAL A 89 3.07 8.88 -2.65
N VAL A 90 2.37 8.23 -1.71
CA VAL A 90 2.05 8.81 -0.40
C VAL A 90 3.27 8.81 0.52
N GLY A 91 4.05 7.73 0.57
CA GLY A 91 5.23 7.64 1.45
C GLY A 91 6.36 8.60 1.07
N ARG A 92 6.44 9.04 -0.19
CA ARG A 92 7.35 10.13 -0.59
C ARG A 92 6.93 11.49 -0.02
N LEU A 93 5.64 11.72 0.19
CA LEU A 93 5.10 12.97 0.70
C LEU A 93 5.19 13.09 2.22
N ILE A 94 5.16 11.98 2.94
CA ILE A 94 5.23 11.96 4.40
C ILE A 94 6.68 12.23 4.85
N PRO A 95 7.00 13.36 5.51
CA PRO A 95 8.35 13.70 5.96
C PRO A 95 8.71 13.00 7.29
N TRP A 96 8.13 11.82 7.53
CA TRP A 96 8.27 11.12 8.80
C TRP A 96 9.68 10.51 8.91
N PRO A 97 10.48 10.81 9.95
CA PRO A 97 11.85 10.31 10.11
C PRO A 97 12.02 8.81 9.92
N ALA A 98 11.01 8.02 10.33
CA ALA A 98 11.02 6.57 10.17
C ALA A 98 10.71 6.05 8.75
N VAL A 99 10.05 6.86 7.90
CA VAL A 99 9.89 6.60 6.45
C VAL A 99 11.10 7.17 5.71
N SER A 100 11.50 8.39 6.05
CA SER A 100 12.57 9.12 5.36
C SER A 100 13.97 8.52 5.62
N ALA A 101 14.25 8.02 6.83
CA ALA A 101 15.51 7.31 7.12
C ALA A 101 15.62 5.94 6.42
N SER A 102 14.49 5.41 5.97
CA SER A 102 14.40 4.18 5.20
C SER A 102 14.34 4.42 3.68
N ARG A 103 14.48 5.69 3.26
CA ARG A 103 14.77 6.04 1.86
C ARG A 103 16.22 5.66 1.56
N GLY A 104 16.42 4.47 0.97
CA GLY A 104 17.74 3.98 0.59
C GLY A 104 17.72 2.51 0.21
N ARG A 105 18.68 2.08 -0.61
CA ARG A 105 18.84 0.68 -1.00
C ARG A 105 19.17 -0.16 0.24
N GLY A 106 18.39 -1.21 0.51
CA GLY A 106 18.65 -2.17 1.59
C GLY A 106 18.40 -1.65 3.01
N ARG A 107 17.69 -0.53 3.20
CA ARG A 107 17.34 -0.03 4.54
C ARG A 107 15.89 -0.38 4.89
N PRO A 108 15.64 -1.26 5.86
CA PRO A 108 14.28 -1.60 6.25
C PRO A 108 13.55 -0.37 6.82
N PRO A 109 12.21 -0.23 6.61
CA PRO A 109 11.39 0.78 7.26
C PRO A 109 11.67 0.82 8.77
N ARG A 110 11.84 2.02 9.33
CA ARG A 110 12.01 2.22 10.78
C ARG A 110 10.67 2.40 11.49
N LEU A 111 9.57 2.49 10.75
CA LEU A 111 8.24 2.70 11.33
C LEU A 111 7.90 1.57 12.31
N GLY A 112 7.43 1.96 13.50
CA GLY A 112 7.01 1.03 14.56
C GLY A 112 8.07 0.42 15.45
N ARG A 113 9.36 0.76 15.33
CA ARG A 113 10.37 0.36 16.33
C ARG A 113 10.36 1.23 17.60
N ALA A 114 9.71 2.39 17.56
CA ALA A 114 9.79 3.38 18.64
C ALA A 114 8.89 3.09 19.85
N PHE A 115 7.78 2.34 19.67
CA PHE A 115 6.74 2.19 20.72
C PHE A 115 6.20 0.77 20.89
N TRP A 116 6.56 -0.19 20.03
CA TRP A 116 6.14 -1.58 20.15
C TRP A 116 7.37 -2.48 19.90
N PRO A 117 7.56 -3.59 20.64
CA PRO A 117 8.68 -4.51 20.45
C PRO A 117 8.67 -5.22 19.08
N HIS A 118 7.61 -5.03 18.29
CA HIS A 118 7.48 -5.56 16.94
C HIS A 118 7.37 -4.41 15.95
N PRO A 119 8.24 -4.36 14.92
CA PRO A 119 8.19 -3.29 13.94
C PRO A 119 6.81 -3.26 13.25
N ILE A 120 6.23 -2.07 13.12
CA ILE A 120 5.05 -1.80 12.30
C ILE A 120 5.53 -1.98 10.87
N TRP A 121 5.35 -3.19 10.36
CA TRP A 121 5.98 -3.60 9.13
C TRP A 121 5.06 -3.35 7.95
N HIS A 122 5.70 -3.05 6.83
CA HIS A 122 5.04 -2.92 5.55
C HIS A 122 4.17 -4.14 5.29
N ARG A 123 2.92 -3.94 4.86
CA ARG A 123 1.90 -4.99 4.59
C ARG A 123 1.13 -5.60 5.77
N HIS A 124 1.43 -5.26 7.02
CA HIS A 124 0.65 -5.77 8.16
C HIS A 124 -0.48 -4.81 8.53
N GLN A 125 -0.13 -3.71 9.17
CA GLN A 125 -1.12 -2.75 9.63
C GLN A 125 -1.76 -2.03 8.45
N ALA A 126 -0.93 -1.50 7.55
CA ALA A 126 -1.39 -0.66 6.45
C ALA A 126 -2.22 -1.44 5.39
N HIS A 127 -1.97 -2.75 5.25
CA HIS A 127 -2.65 -3.63 4.30
C HIS A 127 -3.64 -4.60 4.99
N SER A 128 -4.27 -4.13 6.06
CA SER A 128 -5.38 -4.81 6.75
C SER A 128 -6.67 -4.00 6.61
N VAL A 129 -7.83 -4.66 6.64
CA VAL A 129 -9.14 -3.99 6.54
C VAL A 129 -9.31 -2.97 7.67
N LEU A 130 -8.89 -3.34 8.89
CA LEU A 130 -8.93 -2.43 10.03
C LEU A 130 -7.98 -1.25 9.84
N GLY A 131 -6.75 -1.49 9.38
CA GLY A 131 -5.79 -0.41 9.12
C GLY A 131 -6.26 0.55 8.04
N VAL A 132 -6.82 0.04 6.94
CA VAL A 132 -7.43 0.87 5.88
C VAL A 132 -8.57 1.71 6.45
N ALA A 133 -9.45 1.14 7.29
CA ALA A 133 -10.53 1.88 7.93
C ALA A 133 -10.00 3.01 8.82
N VAL A 134 -9.02 2.71 9.69
CA VAL A 134 -8.41 3.69 10.59
C VAL A 134 -7.70 4.80 9.79
N VAL A 135 -6.88 4.45 8.79
CA VAL A 135 -6.18 5.44 7.96
C VAL A 135 -7.17 6.30 7.17
N SER A 136 -8.26 5.73 6.66
CA SER A 136 -9.30 6.49 5.96
C SER A 136 -9.99 7.50 6.88
N ILE A 137 -10.31 7.12 8.12
CA ILE A 137 -10.87 8.02 9.13
C ILE A 137 -9.87 9.14 9.46
N LEU A 138 -8.61 8.80 9.74
CA LEU A 138 -7.58 9.78 10.08
C LEU A 138 -7.32 10.75 8.91
N ALA A 139 -7.26 10.26 7.68
CA ALA A 139 -7.10 11.07 6.49
C ALA A 139 -8.31 12.02 6.30
N SER A 140 -9.54 11.52 6.46
CA SER A 140 -10.75 12.36 6.43
C SER A 140 -10.74 13.45 7.50
N LEU A 141 -10.35 13.13 8.74
CA LEU A 141 -10.26 14.10 9.83
C LEU A 141 -9.19 15.16 9.54
N LEU A 142 -8.04 14.76 9.00
CA LEU A 142 -7.00 15.69 8.59
C LEU A 142 -7.49 16.62 7.48
N LEU A 143 -8.15 16.09 6.45
CA LEU A 143 -8.76 16.93 5.41
C LEU A 143 -9.82 17.87 5.99
N ALA A 144 -10.61 17.41 6.97
CA ALA A 144 -11.61 18.24 7.64
C ALA A 144 -10.97 19.40 8.40
N MET A 145 -9.86 19.15 9.11
CA MET A 145 -9.09 20.20 9.78
C MET A 145 -8.49 21.20 8.78
N VAL A 146 -8.06 20.78 7.60
CA VAL A 146 -7.58 21.71 6.55
C VAL A 146 -8.75 22.51 5.96
N ALA A 147 -9.91 21.89 5.80
CA ALA A 147 -11.08 22.53 5.22
C ALA A 147 -11.70 23.61 6.11
N THR A 148 -11.51 23.57 7.44
CA THR A 148 -11.93 24.69 8.31
C THR A 148 -11.18 25.98 8.01
N ILE A 149 -10.01 25.91 7.37
CA ILE A 149 -9.24 27.05 6.87
C ILE A 149 -9.81 27.57 5.53
N LEU A 150 -10.66 26.78 4.86
CA LEU A 150 -11.30 27.09 3.57
C LEU A 150 -12.82 27.29 3.77
N PRO A 151 -13.29 28.50 4.17
CA PRO A 151 -14.64 28.75 4.69
C PRO A 151 -15.80 28.48 3.72
N HIS A 152 -15.55 28.15 2.46
CA HIS A 152 -16.57 27.88 1.44
C HIS A 152 -16.65 26.42 0.99
N ALA A 153 -15.80 25.53 1.51
CA ALA A 153 -15.79 24.13 1.12
C ALA A 153 -16.86 23.35 1.91
N ARG A 154 -18.08 23.23 1.35
CA ARG A 154 -19.10 22.29 1.85
C ARG A 154 -18.73 20.87 1.42
N ILE A 155 -17.82 20.25 2.16
CA ILE A 155 -17.35 18.89 1.90
C ILE A 155 -18.24 17.91 2.66
N ALA A 156 -18.76 16.93 1.92
CA ALA A 156 -19.61 15.91 2.49
C ALA A 156 -18.75 14.77 3.09
N TRP A 157 -18.21 15.02 4.29
CA TRP A 157 -17.20 14.21 4.97
C TRP A 157 -17.49 12.71 5.06
N PRO A 158 -18.72 12.24 5.33
CA PRO A 158 -19.01 10.81 5.35
C PRO A 158 -18.67 10.12 4.02
N TRP A 159 -18.94 10.78 2.89
CA TRP A 159 -18.67 10.25 1.55
C TRP A 159 -17.19 10.31 1.18
N VAL A 160 -16.44 11.27 1.73
CA VAL A 160 -14.97 11.28 1.64
C VAL A 160 -14.42 10.06 2.36
N THR A 161 -14.81 9.81 3.61
CA THR A 161 -14.33 8.66 4.38
C THR A 161 -14.66 7.33 3.71
N TRP A 162 -15.90 7.17 3.25
CA TRP A 162 -16.31 5.95 2.54
C TRP A 162 -15.60 5.78 1.20
N GLY A 163 -15.42 6.87 0.45
CA GLY A 163 -14.62 6.84 -0.78
C GLY A 163 -13.19 6.40 -0.50
N LEU A 164 -12.51 7.02 0.46
CA LEU A 164 -11.15 6.65 0.87
C LEU A 164 -11.06 5.17 1.27
N PHE A 165 -12.03 4.70 2.05
CA PHE A 165 -12.10 3.31 2.50
C PHE A 165 -12.30 2.33 1.34
N CYS A 166 -13.26 2.57 0.44
CA CYS A 166 -13.49 1.73 -0.73
C CYS A 166 -12.28 1.71 -1.67
N GLY A 167 -11.63 2.87 -1.85
CA GLY A 167 -10.36 2.97 -2.56
C GLY A 167 -9.29 2.09 -1.93
N GLY A 168 -9.10 2.20 -0.61
CA GLY A 168 -8.13 1.38 0.12
C GLY A 168 -8.46 -0.11 0.07
N LEU A 169 -9.73 -0.50 0.13
CA LEU A 169 -10.13 -1.90 -0.06
C LEU A 169 -9.78 -2.41 -1.46
N SER A 170 -9.94 -1.59 -2.50
CA SER A 170 -9.54 -1.95 -3.86
C SER A 170 -8.03 -2.18 -3.96
N HIS A 171 -7.23 -1.39 -3.23
CA HIS A 171 -5.79 -1.58 -3.13
C HIS A 171 -5.46 -2.95 -2.52
N LEU A 172 -6.04 -3.29 -1.35
CA LEU A 172 -5.84 -4.60 -0.72
C LEU A 172 -6.26 -5.76 -1.63
N ALA A 173 -7.37 -5.60 -2.35
CA ALA A 173 -7.85 -6.59 -3.31
C ALA A 173 -6.82 -6.85 -4.41
N LEU A 174 -6.25 -5.78 -4.98
CA LEU A 174 -5.21 -5.85 -6.01
C LEU A 174 -3.92 -6.48 -5.48
N ASP A 175 -3.55 -6.13 -4.26
CA ASP A 175 -2.36 -6.64 -3.59
C ASP A 175 -2.41 -8.14 -3.30
N GLY A 176 -3.61 -8.73 -3.24
CA GLY A 176 -3.78 -10.17 -3.08
C GLY A 176 -3.44 -10.99 -4.33
N PHE A 177 -3.32 -10.37 -5.52
CA PHE A 177 -2.93 -11.02 -6.77
C PHE A 177 -1.41 -11.18 -6.90
N ASN A 178 -0.66 -10.57 -5.99
CA ASN A 178 0.78 -10.73 -5.91
C ASN A 178 1.16 -12.05 -5.22
N ASP A 179 2.41 -12.49 -5.40
CA ASP A 179 2.94 -13.70 -4.76
C ASP A 179 3.06 -13.55 -3.23
N GLU A 180 3.21 -12.30 -2.77
CA GLU A 180 3.23 -11.93 -1.35
C GLU A 180 1.86 -12.05 -0.68
N ARG A 181 1.83 -12.61 0.53
CA ARG A 181 0.60 -12.77 1.31
C ARG A 181 0.19 -11.46 1.98
N GLN A 182 -1.11 -11.19 1.95
CA GLN A 182 -1.73 -9.99 2.52
C GLN A 182 -2.41 -10.29 3.86
N TRP A 183 -2.29 -9.38 4.82
CA TRP A 183 -2.75 -9.59 6.20
C TRP A 183 -4.09 -8.91 6.45
N TRP A 184 -5.08 -9.23 5.63
CA TRP A 184 -6.42 -8.61 5.60
C TRP A 184 -7.07 -8.47 6.98
N LEU A 185 -6.92 -9.48 7.82
CA LEU A 185 -7.58 -9.60 9.11
C LEU A 185 -6.65 -9.29 10.30
N TRP A 186 -5.49 -8.66 10.07
CA TRP A 186 -4.68 -8.14 11.18
C TRP A 186 -5.49 -7.09 11.97
N PRO A 187 -5.41 -7.05 13.32
CA PRO A 187 -4.60 -7.89 14.21
C PRO A 187 -5.28 -9.18 14.69
N LEU A 188 -6.48 -9.49 14.22
CA LEU A 188 -7.27 -10.65 14.68
C LEU A 188 -6.62 -11.99 14.35
N THR A 189 -5.89 -12.07 13.23
CA THR A 189 -5.14 -13.27 12.83
C THR A 189 -3.76 -12.92 12.30
N LYS A 190 -2.86 -13.90 12.42
CA LYS A 190 -1.50 -13.85 11.88
C LYS A 190 -1.34 -14.60 10.56
N HIS A 191 -2.45 -15.08 9.98
CA HIS A 191 -2.43 -15.81 8.73
C HIS A 191 -2.61 -14.86 7.56
N GLY A 192 -1.56 -14.72 6.75
CA GLY A 192 -1.61 -13.99 5.49
C GLY A 192 -2.45 -14.76 4.45
N PHE A 193 -3.40 -14.05 3.85
CA PHE A 193 -4.24 -14.52 2.75
C PHE A 193 -3.60 -14.23 1.40
N ARG A 194 -3.84 -15.10 0.42
CA ARG A 194 -3.41 -14.92 -0.97
C ARG A 194 -4.47 -15.50 -1.89
N TRP A 195 -4.79 -14.81 -2.99
CA TRP A 195 -5.76 -15.31 -3.96
C TRP A 195 -5.25 -16.61 -4.61
N PRO A 196 -6.14 -17.56 -4.97
CA PRO A 196 -5.74 -18.73 -5.74
C PRO A 196 -5.06 -18.36 -7.05
N LEU A 197 -5.55 -17.30 -7.70
CA LEU A 197 -4.92 -16.67 -8.85
C LEU A 197 -3.95 -15.59 -8.37
N HIS A 198 -2.65 -15.86 -8.47
CA HIS A 198 -1.59 -14.92 -8.14
C HIS A 198 -0.39 -15.15 -9.07
N ALA A 199 0.41 -14.11 -9.28
CA ALA A 199 1.70 -14.19 -9.96
C ALA A 199 2.56 -12.99 -9.56
N GLY A 200 3.87 -13.09 -9.81
CA GLY A 200 4.79 -11.97 -9.65
C GLY A 200 4.31 -10.73 -10.41
N VAL A 201 4.45 -9.56 -9.78
CA VAL A 201 3.92 -8.26 -10.24
C VAL A 201 4.26 -7.96 -11.69
N ARG A 202 5.48 -8.32 -12.15
CA ARG A 202 5.91 -8.11 -13.54
C ARG A 202 4.93 -8.68 -14.58
N TYR A 203 4.26 -9.79 -14.26
CA TYR A 203 3.32 -10.47 -15.16
C TYR A 203 1.88 -10.01 -14.94
N ILE A 204 1.45 -9.86 -13.67
CA ILE A 204 0.04 -9.62 -13.35
C ILE A 204 -0.37 -8.15 -13.42
N ASP A 205 0.55 -7.20 -13.23
CA ASP A 205 0.22 -5.77 -13.14
C ASP A 205 -0.40 -5.23 -14.44
N HIS A 206 0.21 -5.52 -15.59
CA HIS A 206 -0.29 -5.08 -16.89
C HIS A 206 -1.60 -5.75 -17.28
N LEU A 207 -1.73 -7.06 -17.00
CA LEU A 207 -2.97 -7.81 -17.23
C LEU A 207 -4.11 -7.23 -16.38
N THR A 208 -3.86 -7.03 -15.09
CA THR A 208 -4.83 -6.47 -14.15
C THR A 208 -5.24 -5.07 -14.55
N ALA A 209 -4.28 -4.21 -14.92
CA ALA A 209 -4.59 -2.87 -15.43
C ALA A 209 -5.46 -2.90 -16.70
N GLY A 210 -5.17 -3.81 -17.65
CA GLY A 210 -5.99 -4.01 -18.85
C GLY A 210 -7.42 -4.44 -18.51
N LEU A 211 -7.58 -5.40 -17.59
CA LEU A 211 -8.89 -5.86 -17.12
C LEU A 211 -9.66 -4.75 -16.39
N LEU A 212 -8.99 -3.95 -15.56
CA LEU A 212 -9.59 -2.81 -14.88
C LEU A 212 -10.03 -1.73 -15.87
N LEU A 213 -9.23 -1.42 -16.90
CA LEU A 213 -9.62 -0.49 -17.95
C LEU A 213 -10.85 -0.98 -18.70
N PHE A 214 -10.90 -2.27 -19.05
CA PHE A 214 -12.07 -2.88 -19.67
C PHE A 214 -13.29 -2.81 -18.75
N ALA A 215 -13.14 -3.13 -17.46
CA ALA A 215 -14.20 -3.01 -16.48
C ALA A 215 -14.69 -1.56 -16.34
N ILE A 216 -13.79 -0.58 -16.27
CA ILE A 216 -14.13 0.86 -16.23
C ILE A 216 -14.94 1.25 -17.46
N PHE A 217 -14.54 0.82 -18.66
CA PHE A 217 -15.26 1.10 -19.90
C PHE A 217 -16.71 0.58 -19.83
N ILE A 218 -16.89 -0.68 -19.45
CA ILE A 218 -18.21 -1.30 -19.28
C ILE A 218 -19.02 -0.60 -18.17
N LEU A 219 -18.34 -0.23 -17.08
CA LEU A 219 -18.99 0.37 -15.92
C LEU A 219 -19.42 1.82 -16.18
N ALA A 220 -18.66 2.57 -16.97
CA ALA A 220 -18.93 3.97 -17.29
C ALA A 220 -19.98 4.14 -18.42
N ALA A 221 -20.12 3.16 -19.32
CA ALA A 221 -21.00 3.28 -20.48
C ALA A 221 -22.47 3.62 -20.14
N PRO A 222 -23.13 2.98 -19.15
CA PRO A 222 -24.49 3.34 -18.76
C PRO A 222 -24.59 4.72 -18.08
N MET A 223 -23.51 5.17 -17.42
CA MET A 223 -23.47 6.46 -16.74
C MET A 223 -23.40 7.62 -17.75
N ALA A 224 -22.68 7.43 -18.86
CA ALA A 224 -22.65 8.41 -19.96
C ALA A 224 -24.04 8.68 -20.53
N HIS A 225 -24.88 7.64 -20.63
CA HIS A 225 -26.27 7.77 -21.06
C HIS A 225 -27.12 8.52 -20.02
N GLN A 226 -26.92 8.27 -18.73
CA GLN A 226 -27.64 8.97 -17.65
C GLN A 226 -27.25 10.45 -17.52
N TRP A 227 -26.02 10.82 -17.88
CA TRP A 227 -25.53 12.21 -17.83
C TRP A 227 -25.84 13.02 -19.09
N GLY A 228 -26.63 12.47 -20.02
CA GLY A 228 -27.02 13.19 -21.24
C GLY A 228 -25.84 13.54 -22.14
N ILE A 229 -24.73 12.80 -22.05
CA ILE A 229 -23.60 12.93 -22.97
C ILE A 229 -24.01 12.26 -24.27
N HIS A 230 -24.75 13.00 -25.08
CA HIS A 230 -25.10 12.62 -26.43
C HIS A 230 -23.83 12.72 -27.30
N GLY A 231 -23.45 11.61 -27.94
CA GLY A 231 -22.34 11.63 -28.89
C GLY A 231 -22.65 12.58 -30.06
N PRO A 232 -21.63 13.06 -30.78
CA PRO A 232 -21.82 13.96 -31.93
C PRO A 232 -22.66 13.34 -33.06
N TRP A 233 -22.92 12.04 -33.00
CA TRP A 233 -23.65 11.25 -33.99
C TRP A 233 -25.11 10.98 -33.65
N SER A 234 -25.67 11.53 -32.56
CA SER A 234 -27.07 11.28 -32.17
C SER A 234 -28.05 12.36 -32.65
N ARG A 235 -27.89 12.84 -33.89
CA ARG A 235 -28.89 13.66 -34.59
C ARG A 235 -29.30 12.98 -35.88
#